data_AF-A0AAJ2LNE0-F1
#
_entry.id   AF-A0AAJ2LNE0-F1
#
_cell.length_a   1.000
_cell.length_b   1.000
_cell.length_c   1.000
_cell.angle_alpha   90.00
_cell.angle_beta   90.00
_cell.angle_gamma   90.00
#
_symmetry.space_group_name_H-M   'P 1'
#
loop_
_entity.id
_entity.type
_entity.pdbx_description
1 polymer ?
#
loop_
_entity_poly.entity_id
_entity_poly.type
_entity_poly.pdbx_seq_one_letter_code
_entity_poly.pdbx_strand_id
1 'polypeptide(L)'
;IASWALHMPQSALPVPDLAVLMLPMLHDQPWLALLAFLGGFSAATGMLLVATLTLSIMLSNDLILPILWRFNILRQQDQRLTYWLKIIRRTCIGLVMLLGFVVYRLLSDINQLSAFGLLAFSAVIQFAP
;
A
#
# COMPACT_ATOMS: atom_id res chain seq x y z
N ILE A 1 28.13 -8.08 -11.32
CA ILE A 1 27.32 -7.23 -10.41
C ILE A 1 27.14 -7.88 -9.02
N ALA A 2 27.61 -9.13 -8.78
CA ALA A 2 27.43 -9.88 -7.53
C ALA A 2 28.74 -10.22 -6.76
N SER A 3 29.88 -9.58 -7.05
CA SER A 3 31.16 -9.86 -6.38
C SER A 3 31.36 -9.11 -5.06
N TRP A 4 30.59 -8.04 -4.82
CA TRP A 4 30.69 -7.20 -3.61
C TRP A 4 29.90 -7.76 -2.43
N ALA A 5 28.87 -8.59 -2.68
CA ALA A 5 28.10 -9.26 -1.63
C ALA A 5 28.88 -10.33 -0.86
N LEU A 6 30.00 -10.82 -1.43
CA LEU A 6 30.86 -11.84 -0.82
C LEU A 6 31.91 -11.28 0.16
N HIS A 7 32.14 -9.96 0.17
CA HIS A 7 33.19 -9.31 0.96
C HIS A 7 32.67 -8.46 2.13
N MET A 8 31.35 -8.32 2.29
CA MET A 8 30.76 -7.58 3.41
C MET A 8 30.49 -8.53 4.58
N PRO A 9 30.94 -8.25 5.81
CA PRO A 9 30.65 -9.07 6.97
C PRO A 9 29.13 -9.19 7.12
N GLN A 10 28.63 -10.43 7.23
CA GLN A 10 27.20 -10.79 7.25
C GLN A 10 26.41 -10.16 8.43
N SER A 11 27.11 -9.48 9.34
CA SER A 11 26.56 -8.72 10.48
C SER A 11 26.31 -7.23 10.21
N ALA A 12 26.70 -6.68 9.05
CA ALA A 12 26.63 -5.24 8.80
C ALA A 12 25.27 -4.72 8.29
N LEU A 13 24.36 -5.60 7.86
CA LEU A 13 23.05 -5.22 7.32
C LEU A 13 21.93 -5.93 8.09
N PRO A 14 21.52 -5.41 9.27
CA PRO A 14 20.42 -5.98 10.05
C PRO A 14 19.07 -6.00 9.29
N VAL A 15 18.93 -5.18 8.23
CA VAL A 15 17.74 -5.13 7.38
C VAL A 15 18.18 -4.98 5.90
N PRO A 16 17.92 -5.97 5.03
CA PRO A 16 18.29 -5.92 3.60
C PRO A 16 17.72 -4.70 2.87
N ASP A 17 16.53 -4.24 3.24
CA ASP A 17 15.85 -3.09 2.63
C ASP A 17 16.60 -1.76 2.86
N LEU A 18 17.40 -1.68 3.94
CA LEU A 18 18.17 -0.48 4.28
C LEU A 18 19.55 -0.46 3.62
N ALA A 19 19.97 -1.54 2.96
CA ALA A 19 21.29 -1.66 2.35
C ALA A 19 21.57 -0.58 1.29
N VAL A 20 20.53 -0.16 0.55
CA VAL A 20 20.60 0.91 -0.45
C VAL A 20 20.94 2.27 0.18
N LEU A 21 20.54 2.49 1.44
CA LEU A 21 20.85 3.71 2.20
C LEU A 21 22.18 3.60 2.95
N MET A 22 22.51 2.42 3.47
CA MET A 22 23.74 2.19 4.23
C MET A 22 25.01 2.21 3.35
N LEU A 23 24.91 1.79 2.08
CA LEU A 23 26.03 1.82 1.12
C LEU A 23 26.68 3.21 0.95
N PRO A 24 25.93 4.27 0.62
CA PRO A 24 26.50 5.62 0.48
C PRO A 24 26.91 6.24 1.82
N MET A 25 26.27 5.86 2.94
CA MET A 25 26.68 6.30 4.28
C MET A 25 28.04 5.72 4.70
N LEU A 26 28.33 4.46 4.36
CA LEU A 26 29.63 3.82 4.65
C LEU A 26 30.79 4.41 3.84
N HIS A 27 30.51 5.07 2.72
CA HIS A 27 31.50 5.73 1.87
C HIS A 27 31.59 7.25 2.13
N ASP A 28 31.04 7.75 3.25
CA ASP A 28 31.04 9.18 3.63
C ASP A 28 30.44 10.11 2.55
N GLN A 29 29.48 9.62 1.75
CA GLN A 29 28.79 10.39 0.71
C GLN A 29 27.33 10.68 1.11
N PRO A 30 27.09 11.65 2.02
CA PRO A 30 25.75 11.94 2.53
C PRO A 30 24.77 12.44 1.45
N TRP A 31 25.28 13.09 0.39
CA TRP A 31 24.45 13.58 -0.70
C TRP A 31 23.79 12.45 -1.52
N LEU A 32 24.51 11.36 -1.78
CA LEU A 32 23.96 10.18 -2.45
C LEU A 32 22.92 9.48 -1.58
N ALA A 33 23.17 9.40 -0.27
CA ALA A 33 22.20 8.86 0.69
C ALA A 33 20.91 9.71 0.70
N LEU A 34 21.04 11.03 0.65
CA LEU A 34 19.91 11.95 0.60
C LEU A 34 19.08 11.79 -0.68
N LEU A 35 19.75 11.67 -1.84
CA LEU A 35 19.08 11.40 -3.12
C LEU A 35 18.39 10.03 -3.14
N ALA A 36 19.03 8.98 -2.61
CA ALA A 36 18.43 7.66 -2.48
C ALA A 36 17.22 7.67 -1.55
N PHE A 37 17.30 8.41 -0.43
CA PHE A 37 16.18 8.59 0.50
C PHE A 37 15.00 9.31 -0.16
N LEU A 38 15.24 10.45 -0.82
CA LEU A 38 14.21 11.22 -1.53
C LEU A 38 13.57 10.41 -2.66
N GLY A 39 14.39 9.69 -3.44
CA GLY A 39 13.92 8.81 -4.50
C GLY A 39 13.06 7.65 -3.96
N GLY A 40 13.54 6.96 -2.93
CA GLY A 40 12.81 5.85 -2.28
C GLY A 40 11.51 6.30 -1.63
N PHE A 41 11.53 7.43 -0.91
CA PHE A 41 10.35 8.01 -0.28
C PHE A 41 9.29 8.44 -1.32
N SER A 42 9.72 9.09 -2.42
CA SER A 42 8.82 9.48 -3.51
C SER A 42 8.25 8.27 -4.26
N ALA A 43 9.04 7.24 -4.50
CA ALA A 43 8.57 6.01 -5.16
C ALA A 43 7.52 5.28 -4.30
N ALA A 44 7.78 5.17 -3.00
CA ALA A 44 6.86 4.53 -2.05
C ALA A 44 5.52 5.27 -1.95
N THR A 45 5.56 6.61 -1.83
CA THR A 45 4.34 7.44 -1.77
C THR A 45 3.56 7.41 -3.10
N GLY A 46 4.25 7.44 -4.24
CA GLY A 46 3.61 7.28 -5.55
C GLY A 46 2.86 5.96 -5.69
N MET A 47 3.52 4.83 -5.37
CA MET A 47 2.88 3.51 -5.41
C MET A 47 1.71 3.40 -4.42
N LEU A 48 1.87 3.92 -3.20
CA LEU A 48 0.81 3.91 -2.18
C LEU A 48 -0.43 4.68 -2.62
N LEU A 49 -0.24 5.87 -3.21
CA LEU A 49 -1.34 6.68 -3.73
C LEU A 49 -2.07 5.97 -4.85
N VAL A 50 -1.34 5.40 -5.83
CA VAL A 50 -1.93 4.64 -6.93
C VAL A 50 -2.73 3.47 -6.39
N ALA A 51 -2.17 2.64 -5.51
CA ALA A 51 -2.85 1.49 -4.93
C ALA A 51 -4.13 1.87 -4.15
N THR A 52 -4.08 2.96 -3.38
CA THR A 52 -5.24 3.43 -2.61
C THR A 52 -6.33 3.97 -3.53
N LEU A 53 -5.96 4.70 -4.58
CA LEU A 53 -6.90 5.22 -5.57
C LEU A 53 -7.55 4.10 -6.37
N THR A 54 -6.77 3.13 -6.86
CA THR A 54 -7.29 2.00 -7.63
C THR A 54 -8.22 1.15 -6.77
N LEU A 55 -7.80 0.82 -5.54
CA LEU A 55 -8.64 0.08 -4.60
C LEU A 55 -9.94 0.83 -4.34
N SER A 56 -9.88 2.15 -4.09
CA SER A 56 -11.09 2.95 -3.86
C SER A 56 -12.03 2.96 -5.07
N ILE A 57 -11.51 3.02 -6.29
CA ILE A 57 -12.33 2.99 -7.52
C ILE A 57 -12.97 1.61 -7.69
N MET A 58 -12.21 0.53 -7.52
CA MET A 58 -12.72 -0.84 -7.63
C MET A 58 -13.77 -1.13 -6.55
N LEU A 59 -13.50 -0.77 -5.29
CA LEU A 59 -14.47 -0.93 -4.19
C LEU A 59 -15.73 -0.09 -4.44
N SER A 60 -15.57 1.15 -4.92
CA SER A 60 -16.70 2.02 -5.20
C SER A 60 -17.58 1.48 -6.31
N ASN A 61 -17.03 0.78 -7.30
CA ASN A 61 -17.82 0.23 -8.38
C ASN A 61 -18.43 -1.13 -7.98
N ASP A 62 -17.63 -2.00 -7.38
CA ASP A 62 -17.98 -3.41 -7.18
C ASP A 62 -18.73 -3.68 -5.86
N LEU A 63 -18.63 -2.80 -4.84
CA LEU A 63 -19.45 -2.90 -3.62
C LEU A 63 -20.69 -2.00 -3.65
N ILE A 64 -20.56 -0.78 -4.18
CA ILE A 64 -21.61 0.24 -3.96
C ILE A 64 -22.76 0.07 -4.94
N LEU A 65 -22.51 -0.24 -6.21
CA LEU A 65 -23.59 -0.54 -7.16
C LEU A 65 -24.50 -1.69 -6.69
N PRO A 66 -23.99 -2.86 -6.26
CA PRO A 66 -24.85 -3.94 -5.79
C PRO A 66 -25.57 -3.60 -4.49
N ILE A 67 -24.96 -2.84 -3.58
CA ILE A 67 -25.62 -2.37 -2.34
C ILE A 67 -26.76 -1.40 -2.68
N LEU A 68 -26.53 -0.44 -3.58
CA LEU A 68 -27.54 0.53 -4.01
C LEU A 68 -28.72 -0.15 -4.70
N TRP A 69 -28.45 -1.19 -5.51
CA TRP A 69 -29.47 -2.03 -6.13
C TRP A 69 -30.23 -2.88 -5.08
N ARG A 70 -29.53 -3.48 -4.13
CA ARG A 70 -30.13 -4.33 -3.09
C ARG A 70 -31.06 -3.58 -2.15
N PHE A 71 -30.81 -2.31 -1.89
CA PHE A 71 -31.72 -1.48 -1.10
C PHE A 71 -32.90 -0.90 -1.90
N ASN A 72 -33.00 -1.17 -3.21
CA ASN A 72 -34.12 -0.75 -4.07
C ASN A 72 -34.45 0.76 -4.01
N ILE A 73 -33.43 1.59 -3.73
CA ILE A 73 -33.55 3.06 -3.59
C ILE A 73 -33.52 3.77 -4.95
N LEU A 74 -33.12 3.10 -6.04
CA LEU A 74 -32.97 3.71 -7.36
C LEU A 74 -34.22 3.54 -8.24
N ARG A 75 -35.08 4.55 -8.21
CA ARG A 75 -36.04 4.82 -9.29
C ARG A 75 -35.40 5.81 -10.28
N GLN A 76 -34.68 5.24 -11.23
CA GLN A 76 -34.24 5.70 -12.56
C GLN A 76 -33.58 7.08 -12.85
N GLN A 77 -33.72 8.20 -12.11
CA GLN A 77 -33.34 9.47 -12.78
C GLN A 77 -33.02 10.70 -11.91
N ASP A 78 -32.01 10.64 -11.03
CA ASP A 78 -31.55 11.86 -10.35
C ASP A 78 -30.05 12.13 -10.55
N GLN A 79 -29.74 13.34 -11.04
CA GLN A 79 -28.39 13.92 -11.17
C GLN A 79 -27.61 13.96 -9.83
N ARG A 80 -28.26 13.63 -8.71
CA ARG A 80 -27.65 13.40 -7.40
C ARG A 80 -26.70 12.20 -7.38
N LEU A 81 -26.84 11.21 -8.28
CA LEU A 81 -25.93 10.07 -8.35
C LEU A 81 -24.47 10.49 -8.53
N THR A 82 -24.21 11.49 -9.37
CA THR A 82 -22.86 12.02 -9.62
C THR A 82 -22.28 12.72 -8.38
N TYR A 83 -23.12 13.33 -7.54
CA TYR A 83 -22.69 13.95 -6.28
C TYR A 83 -22.40 12.90 -5.20
N TRP A 84 -23.28 11.92 -5.05
CA TRP A 84 -23.08 10.80 -4.14
C TRP A 84 -21.85 9.98 -4.50
N LEU A 85 -21.59 9.75 -5.79
CA LEU A 85 -20.38 9.08 -6.28
C LEU A 85 -19.09 9.83 -5.89
N LYS A 86 -19.08 11.17 -5.86
CA LYS A 86 -17.92 11.96 -5.40
C LYS A 86 -17.69 11.85 -3.89
N ILE A 87 -18.77 11.89 -3.10
CA ILE A 87 -18.69 11.72 -1.64
C ILE A 87 -18.18 10.33 -1.31
N ILE A 88 -18.75 9.32 -1.94
CA ILE A 88 -18.35 7.93 -1.81
C ILE A 88 -16.86 7.73 -2.10
N ARG A 89 -16.32 8.36 -3.15
CA ARG A 89 -14.91 8.23 -3.50
C ARG A 89 -14.00 8.84 -2.42
N ARG A 90 -14.39 9.98 -1.84
CA ARG A 90 -13.70 10.58 -0.68
C ARG A 90 -13.81 9.73 0.58
N THR A 91 -15.00 9.22 0.89
CA THR A 91 -15.24 8.37 2.06
C THR A 91 -14.49 7.05 1.93
N CYS A 92 -14.39 6.50 0.72
CA CYS A 92 -13.67 5.26 0.45
C CYS A 92 -12.16 5.43 0.60
N ILE A 93 -11.57 6.56 0.15
CA ILE A 93 -10.15 6.89 0.47
C ILE A 93 -9.95 6.95 1.99
N GLY A 94 -10.85 7.64 2.71
CA GLY A 94 -10.79 7.72 4.18
C GLY A 94 -10.92 6.36 4.85
N LEU A 95 -11.83 5.52 4.37
CA LEU A 95 -12.07 4.17 4.87
C LEU A 95 -10.88 3.25 4.62
N VAL A 96 -10.28 3.28 3.43
CA VAL A 96 -9.10 2.49 3.08
C VAL A 96 -7.90 2.94 3.93
N MET A 97 -7.70 4.24 4.12
CA MET A 97 -6.68 4.78 5.03
C MET A 97 -6.89 4.31 6.47
N LEU A 98 -8.14 4.36 6.96
CA LEU A 98 -8.50 3.93 8.30
C LEU A 98 -8.28 2.42 8.49
N LEU A 99 -8.73 1.61 7.53
CA LEU A 99 -8.49 0.16 7.52
C LEU A 99 -7.00 -0.17 7.50
N GLY A 100 -6.22 0.51 6.65
CA GLY A 100 -4.76 0.39 6.63
C GLY A 100 -4.14 0.72 7.98
N PHE A 101 -4.61 1.77 8.65
CA PHE A 101 -4.16 2.15 9.99
C PHE A 101 -4.53 1.11 11.06
N VAL A 102 -5.75 0.55 10.99
CA VAL A 102 -6.19 -0.53 11.89
C VAL A 102 -5.34 -1.78 11.70
N VAL A 103 -5.06 -2.16 10.45
CA VAL A 103 -4.16 -3.29 10.14
C VAL A 103 -2.76 -3.02 10.67
N TYR A 104 -2.19 -1.83 10.43
CA TYR A 104 -0.91 -1.45 10.99
C TYR A 104 -0.87 -1.59 12.52
N ARG A 105 -1.95 -1.19 13.21
CA ARG A 105 -2.03 -1.25 14.67
C ARG A 105 -2.25 -2.66 15.22
N LEU A 106 -2.96 -3.52 14.49
CA LEU A 106 -3.21 -4.91 14.91
C LEU A 106 -2.01 -5.82 14.60
N LEU A 107 -1.28 -5.54 13.53
CA LEU A 107 -0.16 -6.33 13.02
C LEU A 107 1.20 -5.71 13.37
N SER A 108 1.27 -4.74 14.30
CA SER A 108 2.53 -4.08 14.66
C SER A 108 3.60 -5.02 15.23
N ASP A 109 3.22 -6.22 15.66
CA ASP A 109 4.14 -7.24 16.18
C ASP A 109 4.85 -8.06 15.08
N ILE A 110 4.37 -8.05 13.83
CA ILE A 110 5.00 -8.74 12.70
C ILE A 110 5.85 -7.78 11.85
N ASN A 111 7.14 -7.68 12.19
CA ASN A 111 8.11 -6.86 11.47
C ASN A 111 8.59 -7.45 10.12
N GLN A 112 8.07 -8.60 9.68
CA GLN A 112 8.50 -9.24 8.43
C GLN A 112 7.52 -8.96 7.29
N LEU A 113 8.00 -8.27 6.25
CA LEU A 113 7.23 -7.96 5.04
C LEU A 113 6.70 -9.22 4.32
N SER A 114 7.43 -10.34 4.43
CA SER A 114 7.03 -11.64 3.89
C SER A 114 5.77 -12.21 4.55
N ALA A 115 5.53 -11.93 5.84
CA ALA A 115 4.35 -12.40 6.56
C ALA A 115 3.06 -11.75 6.01
N PHE A 116 3.11 -10.46 5.66
CA PHE A 116 1.97 -9.79 5.00
C PHE A 116 1.63 -10.43 3.64
N GLY A 117 2.64 -10.82 2.87
CA GLY A 117 2.44 -11.54 1.60
C GLY A 117 1.78 -12.91 1.79
N LEU A 118 2.24 -13.68 2.78
CA LEU A 118 1.66 -14.99 3.13
C LEU A 118 0.19 -14.85 3.57
N LEU A 119 -0.13 -13.86 4.41
CA LEU A 119 -1.50 -13.58 4.85
C LEU A 119 -2.41 -13.21 3.66
N ALA A 120 -1.94 -12.37 2.75
CA ALA A 120 -2.68 -11.99 1.56
C ALA A 120 -2.96 -13.19 0.63
N PHE A 121 -1.94 -14.03 0.37
CA PHE A 121 -2.14 -15.24 -0.44
C PHE A 121 -3.11 -16.23 0.22
N SER A 122 -3.00 -16.43 1.54
CA SER A 122 -3.92 -17.29 2.28
C SER A 122 -5.37 -16.79 2.18
N ALA A 123 -5.60 -15.50 2.34
CA ALA A 123 -6.91 -14.89 2.19
C ALA A 123 -7.47 -15.07 0.77
N VAL A 124 -6.67 -14.81 -0.27
CA VAL A 124 -7.12 -15.01 -1.67
C VAL A 124 -7.55 -16.45 -1.92
N ILE A 125 -6.81 -17.44 -1.39
CA ILE A 125 -7.17 -18.86 -1.54
C ILE A 125 -8.49 -19.19 -0.83
N GLN A 126 -8.80 -18.57 0.30
CA GLN A 126 -10.09 -18.78 1.00
C GLN A 126 -11.29 -18.21 0.23
N PHE A 127 -11.07 -17.17 -0.58
CA PHE A 127 -12.10 -16.55 -1.43
C PHE A 127 -12.10 -17.06 -2.87
N ALA A 128 -11.10 -17.86 -3.26
CA ALA A 128 -11.11 -18.61 -4.51
C ALA A 128 -12.07 -19.80 -4.32
N PRO A 129 -13.21 -19.85 -5.03
CA PRO A 129 -14.17 -20.95 -4.90
C PRO A 129 -13.57 -22.29 -5.33
#